data_AF-A0A518LN37-F1
#
_entry.id   AF-A0A518LN37-F1
#
_cell.length_a   1.000
_cell.length_b   1.000
_cell.length_c   1.000
_cell.angle_alpha   90.00
_cell.angle_beta   90.00
_cell.angle_gamma   90.00
#
_symmetry.space_group_name_H-M   'P 1'
#
loop_
_entity.id
_entity.type
_entity.pdbx_description
1 polymer ?
#
loop_
_entity_poly.entity_id
_entity_poly.type
_entity_poly.pdbx_seq_one_letter_code
_entity_poly.pdbx_strand_id
1 'polypeptide(L)'
;MTFKLKCRATGMWVWVTVLASLAMGPVGCEQGSRATSAPSTAKSVESSQPPQTSSGDGTAVPQSPPATRVEPPRPPAPPKRPKDSWVVFRTAFDDAADAAIESKWTGANRIEVLTHNVSRVTLDLTKLPEGAPQKGPWNLQIDEQGIQITGARGKVLDLIRSKGGVWKVDKK
;
A
#
# COMPACT_ATOMS: atom_id res chain seq x y z
N MET A 1 1.78 38.64 -56.52
CA MET A 1 2.31 38.19 -55.20
C MET A 1 2.11 36.68 -55.13
N THR A 2 3.20 35.92 -55.11
CA THR A 2 3.23 34.48 -55.39
C THR A 2 3.24 33.70 -54.08
N PHE A 3 2.15 33.02 -53.74
CA PHE A 3 2.10 32.13 -52.57
C PHE A 3 2.56 30.72 -52.98
N LYS A 4 3.72 30.31 -52.45
CA LYS A 4 4.23 28.94 -52.60
C LYS A 4 3.43 27.97 -51.73
N LEU A 5 2.68 27.10 -52.39
CA LEU A 5 2.07 25.89 -51.84
C LEU A 5 3.19 24.94 -51.40
N LYS A 6 3.29 24.62 -50.11
CA LYS A 6 4.21 23.59 -49.60
C LYS A 6 3.41 22.33 -49.27
N CYS A 7 3.32 21.44 -50.25
CA CYS A 7 2.91 20.06 -50.06
C CYS A 7 3.77 19.41 -48.97
N ARG A 8 3.15 18.79 -47.97
CA ARG A 8 3.85 17.89 -47.05
C ARG A 8 3.22 16.51 -47.16
N ALA A 9 4.09 15.59 -47.56
CA ALA A 9 3.90 14.21 -47.95
C ALA A 9 2.95 13.39 -47.08
N THR A 10 1.97 12.79 -47.76
CA THR A 10 1.46 11.44 -47.54
C THR A 10 2.60 10.43 -47.50
N GLY A 11 2.60 9.52 -46.51
CA GLY A 11 3.62 8.48 -46.41
C GLY A 11 3.28 7.39 -45.41
N MET A 12 2.39 6.49 -45.84
CA MET A 12 2.27 5.06 -45.49
C MET A 12 2.17 4.66 -44.01
N TRP A 13 0.94 4.32 -43.65
CA TRP A 13 0.61 3.30 -42.66
C TRP A 13 1.23 1.95 -43.06
N VAL A 14 2.03 1.38 -42.16
CA VAL A 14 2.41 -0.04 -42.23
C VAL A 14 1.78 -0.74 -41.04
N TRP A 15 0.72 -1.50 -41.32
CA TRP A 15 0.17 -2.51 -40.44
C TRP A 15 1.07 -3.73 -40.52
N VAL A 16 1.66 -4.18 -39.41
CA VAL A 16 2.14 -5.55 -39.29
C VAL A 16 1.39 -6.23 -38.16
N THR A 17 0.61 -7.21 -38.58
CA THR A 17 -0.20 -8.14 -37.81
C THR A 17 0.65 -9.10 -36.98
N VAL A 18 0.22 -9.25 -35.72
CA VAL A 18 0.18 -10.44 -34.86
C VAL A 18 0.82 -11.73 -35.40
N LEU A 19 1.76 -12.28 -34.64
CA LEU A 19 1.85 -13.74 -34.49
C LEU A 19 1.98 -14.11 -33.01
N ALA A 20 1.02 -14.93 -32.58
CA ALA A 20 0.93 -15.53 -31.26
C ALA A 20 1.84 -16.75 -31.17
N SER A 21 2.48 -16.93 -30.02
CA SER A 21 2.93 -18.24 -29.55
C SER A 21 2.54 -18.38 -28.08
N LEU A 22 1.37 -19.00 -27.84
CA LEU A 22 1.08 -19.69 -26.60
C LEU A 22 1.96 -20.94 -26.53
N ALA A 23 2.66 -21.13 -25.41
CA ALA A 23 3.11 -22.45 -24.98
C ALA A 23 2.72 -22.64 -23.51
N MET A 24 1.71 -23.47 -23.31
CA MET A 24 1.27 -24.04 -22.04
C MET A 24 2.32 -25.04 -21.54
N GLY A 25 2.52 -25.09 -20.22
CA GLY A 25 3.24 -26.17 -19.54
C GLY A 25 2.98 -26.13 -18.02
N PRO A 26 2.95 -27.28 -17.32
CA PRO A 26 1.94 -27.54 -16.29
C PRO A 26 2.44 -27.52 -14.84
N VAL A 27 1.47 -27.32 -13.95
CA VAL A 27 1.21 -28.04 -12.68
C VAL A 27 2.43 -28.55 -11.91
N GLY A 28 2.69 -27.93 -10.75
CA GLY A 28 3.55 -28.45 -9.70
C GLY A 28 2.96 -28.15 -8.33
N CYS A 29 1.86 -28.82 -7.99
CA CYS A 29 1.45 -28.99 -6.59
C CYS A 29 2.42 -29.96 -5.93
N GLU A 30 3.28 -29.49 -5.03
CA GLU A 30 3.85 -30.36 -4.00
C GLU A 30 3.46 -29.83 -2.63
N GLN A 31 2.36 -30.43 -2.17
CA GLN A 31 1.82 -30.41 -0.84
C GLN A 31 2.71 -31.30 0.04
N GLY A 32 3.74 -30.69 0.65
CA GLY A 32 4.57 -31.34 1.65
C GLY A 32 3.84 -31.47 2.98
N SER A 33 3.17 -32.61 3.17
CA SER A 33 2.62 -33.07 4.44
C SER A 33 3.67 -33.06 5.56
N ARG A 34 3.44 -32.29 6.62
CA ARG A 34 4.06 -32.54 7.92
C ARG A 34 2.98 -32.93 8.91
N ALA A 35 2.80 -34.23 9.08
CA ALA A 35 2.00 -34.79 10.14
C ALA A 35 2.89 -35.12 11.36
N THR A 36 2.26 -35.05 12.54
CA THR A 36 2.44 -35.98 13.66
C THR A 36 3.38 -35.56 14.80
N SER A 37 2.70 -35.10 15.86
CA SER A 37 2.81 -35.51 17.28
C SER A 37 3.80 -34.83 18.22
N ALA A 38 3.25 -34.22 19.27
CA ALA A 38 3.21 -34.86 20.60
C ALA A 38 2.20 -34.15 21.54
N PRO A 39 1.35 -34.87 22.28
CA PRO A 39 0.58 -34.32 23.39
C PRO A 39 1.43 -34.33 24.67
N SER A 40 1.73 -33.16 25.24
CA SER A 40 2.36 -33.10 26.56
C SER A 40 1.31 -33.39 27.63
N THR A 41 1.46 -34.55 28.25
CA THR A 41 0.70 -35.01 29.40
C THR A 41 1.45 -34.54 30.64
N ALA A 42 0.83 -33.71 31.47
CA ALA A 42 1.27 -33.52 32.85
C ALA A 42 0.03 -33.38 33.73
N LYS A 43 -0.35 -34.51 34.31
CA LYS A 43 -1.38 -34.64 35.33
C LYS A 43 -0.70 -34.48 36.69
N SER A 44 -1.48 -33.99 37.65
CA SER A 44 -1.40 -34.33 39.09
C SER A 44 -0.45 -33.51 39.96
N VAL A 45 -1.03 -32.65 40.80
CA VAL A 45 -0.82 -32.72 42.26
C VAL A 45 -2.15 -32.42 42.95
N GLU A 46 -2.76 -33.49 43.47
CA GLU A 46 -3.77 -33.45 44.51
C GLU A 46 -3.07 -33.35 45.87
N SER A 47 -3.57 -32.52 46.78
CA SER A 47 -3.18 -32.58 48.18
C SER A 47 -4.42 -32.39 49.04
N SER A 48 -4.69 -33.41 49.85
CA SER A 48 -5.90 -33.58 50.64
C SER A 48 -5.68 -33.13 52.11
N GLN A 49 -6.63 -32.33 52.61
CA GLN A 49 -7.31 -32.45 53.92
C GLN A 49 -6.66 -31.97 55.27
N PRO A 50 -7.46 -31.79 56.37
CA PRO A 50 -7.56 -30.57 57.21
C PRO A 50 -7.38 -30.89 58.74
N PRO A 51 -8.10 -30.30 59.72
CA PRO A 51 -8.33 -28.90 60.14
C PRO A 51 -7.73 -28.59 61.54
N GLN A 52 -7.56 -27.33 61.95
CA GLN A 52 -7.64 -26.97 63.38
C GLN A 52 -8.25 -25.57 63.57
N THR A 53 -9.36 -25.55 64.31
CA THR A 53 -9.96 -24.39 64.97
C THR A 53 -9.11 -23.92 66.14
N SER A 54 -8.91 -22.62 66.27
CA SER A 54 -8.75 -22.00 67.59
C SER A 54 -9.34 -20.60 67.58
N SER A 55 -10.26 -20.38 68.53
CA SER A 55 -10.96 -19.14 68.79
C SER A 55 -9.99 -18.05 69.21
N GLY A 56 -10.06 -16.91 68.53
CA GLY A 56 -9.41 -15.66 68.94
C GLY A 56 -10.38 -14.53 68.64
N ASP A 57 -11.02 -14.04 69.69
CA ASP A 57 -11.85 -12.84 69.67
C ASP A 57 -11.00 -11.66 69.19
N GLY A 58 -11.38 -11.08 68.07
CA GLY A 58 -10.68 -9.98 67.44
C GLY A 58 -11.56 -9.49 66.31
N THR A 59 -12.19 -8.34 66.51
CA THR A 59 -12.95 -7.65 65.46
C THR A 59 -11.97 -7.22 64.36
N ALA A 60 -11.66 -8.14 63.45
CA ALA A 60 -10.93 -7.87 62.23
C ALA A 60 -11.92 -7.33 61.21
N VAL A 61 -11.86 -6.02 60.96
CA VAL A 61 -12.56 -5.36 59.86
C VAL A 61 -12.24 -6.13 58.57
N PRO A 62 -13.23 -6.52 57.74
CA PRO A 62 -12.94 -7.13 56.45
C PRO A 62 -12.18 -6.11 55.58
N GLN A 63 -10.88 -6.30 55.42
CA GLN A 63 -10.14 -5.61 54.37
C GLN A 63 -10.69 -6.13 53.04
N SER A 64 -11.57 -5.35 52.43
CA SER A 64 -11.98 -5.57 51.04
C SER A 64 -10.70 -5.60 50.20
N PRO A 65 -10.46 -6.64 49.38
CA PRO A 65 -9.32 -6.64 48.49
C PRO A 65 -9.39 -5.38 47.62
N PRO A 66 -8.27 -4.69 47.38
CA PRO A 66 -8.28 -3.52 46.52
C PRO A 66 -8.88 -3.93 45.18
N ALA A 67 -9.93 -3.23 44.75
CA ALA A 67 -10.53 -3.46 43.46
C ALA A 67 -9.41 -3.27 42.42
N THR A 68 -8.94 -4.37 41.83
CA THR A 68 -8.02 -4.33 40.70
C THR A 68 -8.74 -3.58 39.60
N ARG A 69 -8.41 -2.29 39.45
CA ARG A 69 -8.93 -1.47 38.37
C ARG A 69 -8.40 -2.07 37.07
N VAL A 70 -9.25 -2.85 36.41
CA VAL A 70 -8.99 -3.30 35.04
C VAL A 70 -8.98 -2.05 34.19
N GLU A 71 -7.79 -1.60 33.78
CA GLU A 71 -7.68 -0.51 32.81
C GLU A 71 -8.29 -1.01 31.48
N PRO A 72 -9.28 -0.28 30.92
CA PRO A 72 -9.85 -0.66 29.63
C PRO A 72 -8.74 -0.76 28.59
N PRO A 73 -8.79 -1.74 27.67
CA PRO A 73 -7.79 -1.86 26.62
C PRO A 73 -7.72 -0.55 25.84
N ARG A 74 -6.50 -0.04 25.65
CA ARG A 74 -6.30 1.16 24.84
C ARG A 74 -6.81 0.91 23.41
N PRO A 75 -7.53 1.87 22.82
CA PRO A 75 -7.95 1.74 21.43
C PRO A 75 -6.73 1.61 20.52
N PRO A 76 -6.87 0.91 19.38
CA PRO A 76 -5.79 0.79 18.42
C PRO A 76 -5.36 2.17 17.92
N ALA A 77 -4.07 2.34 17.69
CA ALA A 77 -3.55 3.56 17.09
C ALA A 77 -4.12 3.73 15.67
N PRO A 78 -4.37 4.97 15.22
CA PRO A 78 -4.81 5.22 13.86
C PRO A 78 -3.71 4.81 12.85
N PRO A 79 -4.09 4.40 11.64
CA PRO A 79 -3.15 4.01 10.60
C PRO A 79 -2.31 5.21 10.15
N LYS A 80 -1.05 4.94 9.84
CA LYS A 80 -0.11 5.94 9.34
C LYS A 80 -0.46 6.31 7.91
N ARG A 81 -0.49 7.60 7.63
CA ARG A 81 -0.68 8.16 6.29
C ARG A 81 0.60 8.88 5.84
N PRO A 82 0.95 8.79 4.54
CA PRO A 82 2.14 9.47 4.04
C PRO A 82 1.94 10.99 4.13
N LYS A 83 3.03 11.72 4.37
CA LYS A 83 3.00 13.19 4.34
C LYS A 83 2.92 13.66 2.90
N ASP A 84 2.17 14.73 2.68
CA ASP A 84 2.04 15.31 1.35
C ASP A 84 3.35 15.91 0.86
N SER A 85 3.68 15.61 -0.39
CA SER A 85 4.75 16.24 -1.15
C SER A 85 4.18 16.79 -2.47
N TRP A 86 4.95 16.76 -3.55
CA TRP A 86 4.44 16.92 -4.91
C TRP A 86 3.70 15.68 -5.43
N VAL A 87 3.73 14.57 -4.68
CA VAL A 87 2.78 13.45 -4.80
C VAL A 87 1.89 13.45 -3.57
N VAL A 88 0.62 13.75 -3.76
CA VAL A 88 -0.37 13.92 -2.70
C VAL A 88 -1.18 12.64 -2.55
N PHE A 89 -1.27 12.13 -1.32
CA PHE A 89 -2.12 10.97 -1.03
C PHE A 89 -3.59 11.37 -1.04
N ARG A 90 -4.43 10.57 -1.69
CA ARG A 90 -5.87 10.82 -1.75
C ARG A 90 -6.69 9.70 -1.14
N THR A 91 -6.37 8.45 -1.45
CA THR A 91 -7.20 7.31 -1.04
C THR A 91 -6.35 6.06 -0.91
N ALA A 92 -6.60 5.27 0.14
CA ALA A 92 -6.00 3.95 0.33
C ALA A 92 -6.87 2.86 -0.32
N PHE A 93 -6.36 1.63 -0.40
CA PHE A 93 -7.24 0.48 -0.69
C PHE A 93 -7.94 -0.01 0.57
N ASP A 94 -7.19 -0.07 1.67
CA ASP A 94 -7.67 -0.39 3.00
C ASP A 94 -7.44 0.81 3.92
N ASP A 95 -8.53 1.36 4.45
CA ASP A 95 -8.47 2.50 5.35
C ASP A 95 -7.99 2.16 6.76
N ALA A 96 -7.99 0.88 7.13
CA ALA A 96 -7.48 0.41 8.42
C ALA A 96 -5.98 0.09 8.40
N ALA A 97 -5.38 -0.04 7.22
CA ALA A 97 -3.96 -0.34 7.06
C ALA A 97 -3.13 0.92 6.80
N ASP A 98 -1.85 0.85 7.19
CA ASP A 98 -0.86 1.89 6.89
C ASP A 98 -0.75 2.11 5.38
N ALA A 99 -0.50 3.36 4.98
CA ALA A 99 -0.23 3.71 3.59
C ALA A 99 1.13 4.42 3.49
N ALA A 100 1.85 4.16 2.40
CA ALA A 100 3.13 4.80 2.13
C ALA A 100 3.23 5.26 0.68
N ILE A 101 3.91 6.38 0.48
CA ILE A 101 4.30 6.91 -0.83
C ILE A 101 5.75 7.33 -0.73
N GLU A 102 6.57 6.82 -1.63
CA GLU A 102 7.93 7.30 -1.84
C GLU A 102 8.01 7.90 -3.24
N SER A 103 8.47 9.14 -3.32
CA SER A 103 8.50 9.88 -4.58
C SER A 103 9.87 10.52 -4.77
N LYS A 104 10.49 10.28 -5.91
CA LYS A 104 11.78 10.89 -6.26
C LYS A 104 11.79 11.34 -7.72
N TRP A 105 12.43 12.47 -7.95
CA TRP A 105 12.86 12.85 -9.30
C TRP A 105 14.26 12.28 -9.52
N THR A 106 14.41 11.46 -10.56
CA THR A 106 15.68 10.75 -10.82
C THR A 106 16.53 11.41 -11.90
N GLY A 107 16.26 12.68 -12.22
CA GLY A 107 16.94 13.40 -13.28
C GLY A 107 16.22 13.35 -14.62
N ALA A 108 16.64 14.26 -15.51
CA ALA A 108 15.99 14.54 -16.80
C ALA A 108 14.47 14.70 -16.61
N ASN A 109 13.69 13.92 -17.35
CA ASN A 109 12.24 13.95 -17.33
C ASN A 109 11.61 12.79 -16.55
N ARG A 110 12.38 12.04 -15.75
CA ARG A 110 11.89 10.82 -15.09
C ARG A 110 11.50 11.06 -13.63
N ILE A 111 10.30 10.61 -13.32
CA ILE A 111 9.65 10.69 -12.00
C ILE A 111 9.41 9.25 -11.56
N GLU A 112 9.94 8.85 -10.40
CA GLU A 112 9.66 7.53 -9.81
C GLU A 112 8.78 7.68 -8.57
N VAL A 113 7.74 6.84 -8.50
CA VAL A 113 6.80 6.78 -7.37
C VAL A 113 6.63 5.31 -6.97
N LEU A 114 6.80 5.00 -5.70
CA LEU A 114 6.48 3.71 -5.11
C LEU A 114 5.35 3.90 -4.11
N THR A 115 4.37 3.01 -4.16
CA THR A 115 3.18 3.10 -3.31
C THR A 115 2.92 1.81 -2.56
N HIS A 116 2.43 1.94 -1.33
CA HIS A 116 1.93 0.83 -0.53
C HIS A 116 0.55 1.17 0.01
N ASN A 117 -0.44 0.30 -0.25
CA ASN A 117 -1.84 0.49 0.14
C ASN A 117 -2.44 1.84 -0.34
N VAL A 118 -2.12 2.26 -1.58
CA VAL A 118 -2.64 3.50 -2.17
C VAL A 118 -3.43 3.20 -3.44
N SER A 119 -4.68 3.66 -3.50
CA SER A 119 -5.58 3.49 -4.64
C SER A 119 -5.69 4.75 -5.50
N ARG A 120 -5.44 5.94 -4.92
CA ARG A 120 -5.48 7.21 -5.65
C ARG A 120 -4.43 8.18 -5.13
N VAL A 121 -3.76 8.86 -6.07
CA VAL A 121 -2.81 9.95 -5.80
C VAL A 121 -3.09 11.14 -6.70
N THR A 122 -2.66 12.33 -6.28
CA THR A 122 -2.56 13.49 -7.16
C THR A 122 -1.08 13.84 -7.35
N LEU A 123 -0.63 13.89 -8.59
CA LEU A 123 0.70 14.31 -8.98
C LEU A 123 0.67 15.80 -9.35
N ASP A 124 1.36 16.63 -8.58
CA ASP A 124 1.49 18.08 -8.81
C ASP A 124 2.86 18.40 -9.40
N LEU A 125 2.91 18.49 -10.74
CA LEU A 125 4.13 18.77 -11.50
C LEU A 125 4.60 20.22 -11.34
N THR A 126 3.81 21.11 -10.71
CA THR A 126 4.23 22.48 -10.40
C THR A 126 5.12 22.56 -9.17
N LYS A 127 5.06 21.53 -8.31
CA LYS A 127 5.79 21.46 -7.05
C LYS A 127 6.96 20.48 -7.08
N LEU A 128 7.40 20.09 -8.28
CA LEU A 128 8.58 19.25 -8.43
C LEU A 128 9.79 19.88 -7.71
N PRO A 129 10.69 19.06 -7.18
CA PRO A 129 11.87 19.54 -6.46
C PRO A 129 12.74 20.44 -7.35
N GLU A 130 13.57 21.25 -6.71
CA GLU A 130 14.49 22.16 -7.40
C GLU A 130 15.40 21.41 -8.39
N GLY A 131 15.60 22.00 -9.57
CA GLY A 131 16.33 21.37 -10.67
C GLY A 131 15.48 20.49 -11.61
N ALA A 132 14.26 20.12 -11.21
CA ALA A 132 13.36 19.37 -12.07
C ALA A 132 12.75 20.23 -13.19
N PRO A 133 12.47 19.66 -14.37
CA PRO A 133 11.87 20.38 -15.47
C PRO A 133 10.42 20.79 -15.16
N GLN A 134 10.15 22.09 -15.31
CA GLN A 134 8.83 22.70 -15.11
C GLN A 134 7.86 22.49 -16.28
N LYS A 135 8.35 21.93 -17.40
CA LYS A 135 7.59 21.66 -18.62
C LYS A 135 7.98 20.30 -19.19
N GLY A 136 6.97 19.56 -19.64
CA GLY A 136 7.11 18.19 -20.11
C GLY A 136 7.60 18.04 -21.57
N PRO A 137 7.71 16.79 -22.05
CA PRO A 137 7.09 15.58 -21.48
C PRO A 137 7.80 15.03 -20.24
N TRP A 138 7.05 14.42 -19.32
CA TRP A 138 7.57 13.68 -18.17
C TRP A 138 7.29 12.18 -18.34
N ASN A 139 8.21 11.35 -17.86
CA ASN A 139 8.07 9.90 -17.78
C ASN A 139 7.84 9.53 -16.32
N LEU A 140 6.59 9.27 -15.96
CA LEU A 140 6.23 8.76 -14.64
C LEU A 140 6.44 7.24 -14.63
N GLN A 141 7.13 6.74 -13.62
CA GLN A 141 7.19 5.32 -13.30
C GLN A 141 6.58 5.13 -11.92
N ILE A 142 5.41 4.49 -11.86
CA ILE A 142 4.68 4.23 -10.61
C ILE A 142 4.52 2.74 -10.40
N ASP A 143 5.01 2.20 -9.29
CA ASP A 143 5.05 0.75 -9.02
C ASP A 143 5.54 -0.06 -10.25
N GLU A 144 6.68 0.36 -10.80
CA GLU A 144 7.32 -0.21 -12.02
C GLU A 144 6.54 -0.03 -13.34
N GLN A 145 5.37 0.61 -13.32
CA GLN A 145 4.57 0.89 -14.50
C GLN A 145 4.92 2.26 -15.10
N GLY A 146 5.30 2.27 -16.38
CA GLY A 146 5.61 3.51 -17.11
C GLY A 146 4.37 4.21 -17.66
N ILE A 147 4.22 5.49 -17.36
CA ILE A 147 3.18 6.39 -17.86
C ILE A 147 3.85 7.65 -18.42
N GLN A 148 3.70 7.88 -19.72
CA GLN A 148 4.16 9.12 -20.32
C GLN A 148 3.12 10.24 -20.12
N ILE A 149 3.58 11.33 -19.51
CA ILE A 149 2.81 12.54 -19.28
C ILE A 149 3.29 13.60 -20.28
N THR A 150 2.46 13.84 -21.28
CA THR A 150 2.68 14.90 -22.26
C THR A 150 2.10 16.22 -21.77
N GLY A 151 2.76 17.35 -22.04
CA GLY A 151 2.40 18.68 -21.54
C GLY A 151 0.95 19.15 -21.83
N ALA A 152 0.23 18.51 -22.75
CA ALA A 152 -1.19 18.79 -23.02
C ALA A 152 -2.14 18.33 -21.90
N ARG A 153 -1.71 17.48 -20.96
CA ARG A 153 -2.58 16.85 -19.94
C ARG A 153 -2.76 17.66 -18.65
N GLY A 154 -2.22 18.88 -18.58
CA GLY A 154 -2.22 19.70 -17.37
C GLY A 154 -1.01 19.41 -16.46
N LYS A 155 -0.80 20.31 -15.51
CA LYS A 155 0.33 20.24 -14.55
C LYS A 155 -0.02 19.49 -13.25
N VAL A 156 -1.30 19.29 -12.99
CA VAL A 156 -1.80 18.52 -11.84
C VAL A 156 -2.63 17.37 -12.37
N LEU A 157 -2.31 16.15 -11.97
CA LEU A 157 -2.88 14.93 -12.54
C LEU A 157 -3.36 14.02 -11.41
N ASP A 158 -4.62 13.62 -11.47
CA ASP A 158 -5.11 12.54 -10.62
C ASP A 158 -4.76 11.20 -11.27
N LEU A 159 -4.20 10.28 -10.48
CA LEU A 159 -3.95 8.91 -10.89
C LEU A 159 -4.73 7.96 -10.00
N ILE A 160 -5.35 6.96 -10.64
CA ILE A 160 -6.12 5.92 -9.97
C ILE A 160 -5.54 4.55 -10.31
N ARG A 161 -5.44 3.70 -9.29
CA ARG A 161 -5.04 2.31 -9.43
C ARG A 161 -6.28 1.43 -9.47
N SER A 162 -6.40 0.64 -10.54
CA SER A 162 -7.45 -0.35 -10.67
C SER A 162 -7.24 -1.51 -9.68
N LYS A 163 -8.30 -2.32 -9.45
CA LYS A 163 -8.20 -3.54 -8.64
C LYS A 163 -7.15 -4.54 -9.17
N GLY A 164 -6.90 -4.54 -10.48
CA GLY A 164 -5.84 -5.35 -11.11
C GLY A 164 -4.44 -4.75 -10.99
N GLY A 165 -4.25 -3.70 -10.18
CA GLY A 165 -2.96 -3.09 -9.91
C GLY A 165 -2.49 -2.08 -10.98
N VAL A 166 -3.22 -1.91 -12.08
CA VAL A 166 -2.84 -1.00 -13.17
C VAL A 166 -3.17 0.44 -12.84
N TRP A 167 -2.19 1.34 -13.01
CA TRP A 167 -2.33 2.79 -12.84
C TRP A 167 -2.79 3.48 -14.11
N LYS A 168 -3.70 4.46 -13.97
CA LYS A 168 -4.19 5.29 -15.07
C LYS A 168 -4.35 6.74 -14.63
N VAL A 169 -4.19 7.66 -15.57
CA VAL A 169 -4.55 9.08 -15.37
C VAL A 169 -6.08 9.19 -15.39
N ASP A 170 -6.64 9.74 -14.32
CA ASP A 170 -8.06 10.04 -14.18
C ASP A 170 -8.40 11.27 -15.03
N LYS A 171 -9.20 11.07 -16.08
CA LYS A 171 -9.64 12.13 -16.99
C LYS A 171 -11.02 12.58 -16.52
N LYS A 172 -11.04 13.41 -15.48
CA LYS A 172 -12.27 14.13 -15.10
C LYS A 172 -12.59 15.20 -16.13
#